data_AF-A0A1Z5LBD9-F1
#
_entry.id   AF-A0A1Z5LBD9-F1
#
_cell.length_a   1.000
_cell.length_b   1.000
_cell.length_c   1.000
_cell.angle_alpha   90.00
_cell.angle_beta   90.00
_cell.angle_gamma   90.00
#
_symmetry.space_group_name_H-M   'P 1'
#
loop_
_entity.id
_entity.type
_entity.pdbx_description
1 polymer ?
#
loop_
_entity_poly.entity_id
_entity_poly.type
_entity_poly.pdbx_seq_one_letter_code
_entity_poly.pdbx_strand_id
1 'polypeptide(L)'
;MFEVQDLKFATLATVSRCGMIWFSEDVLSTEMIFEHFLLKLRNIPLGEFEEEPFQRKKDSKEDALSPTLQVQRDVAAALQPFFASDGLVVRALEWASRQEHVMDFTRFRALGSLFSMLNQSAHNVLQYNHSHVDFPMQQDHLEKYIPKCLVYALLWSFAGDGRLKVRSELGDFIRSVATVPLPPNTGLPIIDYEVSLANGEWVPWQSKVPIVEVETHKVATFQNAWSMPCSGHSLGTVA
;
A
#
# COMPACT_ATOMS: atom_id res chain seq x y z
N MET A 1 -28.57 15.55 10.09
CA MET A 1 -27.37 15.97 9.32
C MET A 1 -27.15 14.91 8.25
N PHE A 2 -26.91 15.29 7.00
CA PHE A 2 -26.69 14.35 5.89
C PHE A 2 -25.29 14.60 5.33
N GLU A 3 -24.49 13.55 5.17
CA GLU A 3 -23.20 13.56 4.46
C GLU A 3 -23.42 12.90 3.10
N VAL A 4 -23.32 13.69 2.03
CA VAL A 4 -23.61 13.24 0.66
C VAL A 4 -22.52 13.76 -0.28
N GLN A 5 -22.15 12.95 -1.28
CA GLN A 5 -21.15 13.33 -2.27
C GLN A 5 -21.69 14.36 -3.27
N ASP A 6 -22.93 14.17 -3.73
CA ASP A 6 -23.60 15.10 -4.64
C ASP A 6 -25.13 15.11 -4.43
N LEU A 7 -25.78 16.08 -5.06
CA LEU A 7 -27.23 16.30 -5.01
C LEU A 7 -27.89 16.11 -6.39
N LYS A 8 -27.26 15.37 -7.33
CA LYS A 8 -27.73 15.26 -8.72
C LYS A 8 -29.16 14.73 -8.84
N PHE A 9 -29.58 13.89 -7.89
CA PHE A 9 -30.91 13.28 -7.85
C PHE A 9 -31.83 13.88 -6.78
N ALA A 10 -31.41 14.95 -6.10
CA ALA A 10 -32.21 15.59 -5.06
C ALA A 10 -33.23 16.56 -5.66
N THR A 11 -34.46 16.54 -5.13
CA THR A 11 -35.48 17.53 -5.52
C THR A 11 -35.31 18.84 -4.75
N LEU A 12 -35.69 19.98 -5.34
CA LEU A 12 -35.68 21.29 -4.67
C LEU A 12 -36.51 21.30 -3.38
N ALA A 13 -37.57 20.50 -3.30
CA ALA A 13 -38.39 20.36 -2.09
C ALA A 13 -37.60 19.75 -0.92
N THR A 14 -36.65 18.84 -1.20
CA THR A 14 -35.78 18.23 -0.19
C THR A 14 -34.70 19.21 0.28
N VAL A 15 -34.10 19.96 -0.65
CA VAL A 15 -32.96 20.84 -0.34
C VAL A 15 -33.40 22.13 0.35
N SER A 16 -34.56 22.70 -0.02
CA SER A 16 -35.03 24.01 0.46
C SER A 16 -35.28 24.11 1.98
N ARG A 17 -35.39 22.98 2.68
CA ARG A 17 -35.68 22.93 4.13
C ARG A 17 -34.44 22.69 5.00
N CYS A 18 -33.26 22.55 4.40
CA CYS A 18 -32.02 22.23 5.11
C CYS A 18 -30.98 23.33 4.93
N GLY A 19 -30.22 23.64 5.99
CA GLY A 19 -29.01 24.45 5.87
C GLY A 19 -27.92 23.65 5.16
N MET A 20 -27.27 24.26 4.18
CA MET A 20 -26.21 23.62 3.38
C MET A 20 -24.84 24.14 3.78
N ILE A 21 -23.91 23.23 4.02
CA ILE A 21 -22.48 23.52 4.18
C ILE A 21 -21.78 22.79 3.04
N TRP A 22 -21.06 23.54 2.19
CA TRP A 22 -20.33 22.99 1.06
C TRP A 22 -18.87 22.75 1.45
N PHE A 23 -18.42 21.51 1.31
CA PHE A 23 -17.01 21.15 1.44
C PHE A 23 -16.42 20.98 0.04
N SER A 24 -15.60 21.94 -0.38
CA SER A 24 -14.80 21.78 -1.60
C SER A 24 -13.72 20.72 -1.38
N GLU A 25 -13.28 20.06 -2.44
CA GLU A 25 -12.14 19.14 -2.39
C GLU A 25 -10.86 19.85 -1.90
N ASP A 26 -10.71 21.13 -2.22
CA ASP A 26 -9.55 21.95 -1.83
C ASP A 26 -9.51 22.31 -0.33
N VAL A 27 -10.60 22.09 0.42
CA VAL A 27 -10.63 22.33 1.88
C VAL A 27 -9.61 21.45 2.60
N LEU A 28 -9.36 20.25 2.07
CA LEU A 28 -8.34 19.35 2.58
C LEU A 28 -7.15 19.34 1.61
N SER A 29 -6.08 20.04 1.97
CA SER A 29 -4.86 20.03 1.15
C SER A 29 -4.14 18.69 1.25
N THR A 30 -3.37 18.34 0.22
CA THR A 30 -2.56 17.11 0.22
C THR A 30 -1.55 17.10 1.37
N GLU A 31 -1.00 18.27 1.71
CA GLU A 31 -0.07 18.43 2.84
C GLU A 31 -0.73 18.07 4.18
N MET A 32 -1.99 18.50 4.40
CA MET A 32 -2.73 18.15 5.62
C MET A 32 -2.94 16.63 5.72
N ILE A 33 -3.20 15.96 4.59
CA ILE A 33 -3.36 14.50 4.54
C ILE A 33 -2.04 13.80 4.92
N PHE A 34 -0.92 14.30 4.39
CA PHE A 34 0.41 13.76 4.70
C PHE A 34 0.82 13.95 6.15
N GLU A 35 0.62 15.16 6.68
CA GLU A 35 0.89 15.45 8.07
C GLU A 35 0.02 14.58 8.98
N HIS A 36 -1.27 14.42 8.66
CA HIS A 36 -2.15 13.52 9.39
C HIS A 36 -1.64 12.07 9.38
N PHE A 37 -1.20 11.56 8.22
CA PHE A 37 -0.63 10.21 8.11
C PHE A 37 0.64 10.05 8.96
N LEU A 38 1.59 10.97 8.86
CA LEU A 38 2.84 10.92 9.62
C LEU A 38 2.60 11.06 11.12
N LEU A 39 1.67 11.93 11.55
CA LEU A 39 1.26 12.04 12.95
C LEU A 39 0.60 10.77 13.45
N LYS A 40 -0.23 10.13 12.62
CA LYS A 40 -0.85 8.83 12.96
C LYS A 40 0.23 7.77 13.17
N LEU A 41 1.19 7.67 12.24
CA LEU A 41 2.29 6.70 12.31
C LEU A 41 3.19 6.92 13.55
N ARG A 42 3.40 8.17 13.98
CA ARG A 42 4.26 8.50 15.14
C ARG A 42 3.62 8.26 16.51
N ASN A 43 2.29 8.24 16.57
CA ASN A 43 1.54 8.34 17.83
C ASN A 43 0.55 7.19 18.06
N ILE A 44 0.08 6.53 17.01
CA ILE A 44 -0.81 5.39 17.12
C ILE A 44 -0.01 4.14 16.81
N PRO A 45 0.27 3.27 17.80
CA PRO A 45 1.01 2.05 17.53
C PRO A 45 0.25 1.20 16.52
N LEU A 46 0.94 0.76 15.46
CA LEU A 46 0.45 -0.30 14.58
C LEU A 46 0.19 -1.54 15.45
N GLY A 47 -1.07 -2.01 15.46
CA GLY A 47 -1.44 -3.25 16.13
C GLY A 47 -0.78 -4.45 15.43
N GLU A 48 -0.50 -5.50 16.18
CA GLU A 48 -0.30 -6.83 15.61
C GLU A 48 -1.55 -7.15 14.78
N PHE A 49 -1.39 -7.65 13.56
CA PHE A 49 -2.52 -7.98 12.68
C PHE A 49 -3.42 -9.03 13.34
N GLU A 50 -4.39 -8.59 14.14
CA GLU A 50 -5.62 -9.26 14.50
C GLU A 50 -6.49 -8.27 15.33
N GLU A 51 -7.74 -8.11 14.90
CA GLU A 51 -8.86 -7.40 15.55
C GLU A 51 -9.17 -5.94 15.14
N GLU A 52 -10.17 -5.84 14.26
CA GLU A 52 -11.32 -4.91 14.29
C GLU A 52 -11.09 -3.43 14.72
N PRO A 53 -11.49 -2.44 13.88
CA PRO A 53 -11.22 -1.00 14.11
C PRO A 53 -12.00 -0.33 15.27
N PHE A 54 -12.61 -1.08 16.19
CA PHE A 54 -13.60 -0.56 17.14
C PHE A 54 -13.39 -0.84 18.64
N GLN A 55 -12.20 -1.23 19.09
CA GLN A 55 -11.92 -1.27 20.54
C GLN A 55 -10.62 -0.58 20.92
N ARG A 56 -10.68 0.76 21.05
CA ARG A 56 -9.69 1.50 21.83
C ARG A 56 -9.90 1.21 23.32
N LYS A 57 -9.26 0.16 23.85
CA LYS A 57 -9.00 0.08 25.29
C LYS A 57 -7.93 1.09 25.63
N LYS A 58 -8.35 2.16 26.28
CA LYS A 58 -7.51 3.20 26.84
C LYS A 58 -7.00 2.72 28.20
N ASP A 59 -6.09 1.75 28.21
CA ASP A 59 -5.37 1.44 29.44
C ASP A 59 -4.13 2.31 29.54
N SER A 60 -4.18 3.13 30.58
CA SER A 60 -3.20 4.13 30.93
C SER A 60 -2.08 3.42 31.69
N LYS A 61 -0.88 3.36 31.14
CA LYS A 61 0.36 3.17 31.90
C LYS A 61 1.57 3.68 31.10
N GLU A 62 2.03 4.84 31.55
CA GLU A 62 3.43 5.26 31.72
C GLU A 62 4.26 5.61 30.47
N ASP A 63 4.89 6.79 30.58
CA ASP A 63 5.81 7.52 29.70
C ASP A 63 7.10 6.77 29.29
N ALA A 64 7.04 5.45 29.10
CA ALA A 64 8.06 4.70 28.38
C ALA A 64 7.59 4.53 26.94
N LEU A 65 8.30 5.14 25.99
CA LEU A 65 8.06 4.90 24.56
C LEU A 65 8.20 3.39 24.30
N SER A 66 7.10 2.72 23.95
CA SER A 66 7.15 1.33 23.52
C SER A 66 8.18 1.18 22.40
N PRO A 67 9.07 0.18 22.43
CA PRO A 67 10.06 -0.05 21.36
C PRO A 67 9.43 -0.07 19.97
N THR A 68 8.20 -0.59 19.86
CA THR A 68 7.38 -0.62 18.64
C THR A 68 7.04 0.78 18.14
N LEU A 69 6.76 1.73 19.04
CA LEU A 69 6.45 3.11 18.69
C LEU A 69 7.71 3.88 18.29
N GLN A 70 8.85 3.56 18.90
CA GLN A 70 10.13 4.17 18.52
C GLN A 70 10.48 3.84 17.07
N VAL A 71 10.41 2.56 16.67
CA VAL A 71 10.64 2.13 15.29
C VAL A 71 9.70 2.86 14.31
N GLN A 72 8.42 3.03 14.66
CA GLN A 72 7.48 3.77 13.81
C GLN A 72 7.85 5.25 13.66
N ARG A 73 8.38 5.88 14.72
CA ARG A 73 8.88 7.26 14.65
C ARG A 73 10.11 7.35 13.75
N ASP A 74 11.00 6.38 13.81
CA ASP A 74 12.20 6.34 12.97
C ASP A 74 11.82 6.14 11.49
N VAL A 75 10.84 5.26 11.21
CA VAL A 75 10.26 5.10 9.86
C VAL A 75 9.61 6.41 9.40
N ALA A 76 8.82 7.07 10.26
CA ALA A 76 8.18 8.33 9.93
C ALA A 76 9.19 9.47 9.71
N ALA A 77 10.35 9.43 10.37
CA ALA A 77 11.44 10.38 10.15
C ALA A 77 12.12 10.15 8.80
N ALA A 78 12.40 8.88 8.44
CA ALA A 78 12.96 8.51 7.14
C ALA A 78 12.02 8.86 5.96
N LEU A 79 10.70 8.81 6.17
CA LEU A 79 9.71 9.15 5.16
C LEU A 79 9.48 10.66 5.00
N GLN A 80 9.61 11.44 6.07
CA GLN A 80 9.17 12.85 6.10
C GLN A 80 9.70 13.72 4.93
N PRO A 81 10.98 13.63 4.51
CA PRO A 81 11.49 14.46 3.42
C PRO A 81 10.75 14.25 2.08
N PHE A 82 10.21 13.06 1.85
CA PHE A 82 9.53 12.72 0.59
C PHE A 82 8.09 13.26 0.51
N PHE A 83 7.51 13.62 1.66
CA PHE A 83 6.15 14.16 1.80
C PHE A 83 6.11 15.70 1.84
N ALA A 84 7.23 16.39 1.59
CA ALA A 84 7.25 17.84 1.41
C ALA A 84 6.40 18.27 0.20
N SER A 85 6.06 19.57 0.11
CA SER A 85 5.22 20.14 -0.95
C SER A 85 5.75 19.91 -2.37
N ASP A 86 7.08 19.83 -2.54
CA ASP A 86 7.76 19.49 -3.81
C ASP A 86 8.37 18.06 -3.79
N GLY A 87 7.99 17.28 -2.78
CA GLY A 87 8.53 15.95 -2.51
C GLY A 87 8.19 14.96 -3.62
N LEU A 88 8.85 13.80 -3.55
CA LEU A 88 8.64 12.71 -4.51
C LEU A 88 7.17 12.28 -4.58
N VAL A 89 6.48 12.24 -3.44
CA VAL A 89 5.10 11.75 -3.36
C VAL A 89 4.14 12.70 -4.09
N VAL A 90 4.27 14.03 -3.90
CA VAL A 90 3.43 15.01 -4.61
C VAL A 90 3.65 14.93 -6.11
N ARG A 91 4.93 14.94 -6.54
CA ARG A 91 5.28 14.86 -7.97
C ARG A 91 4.76 13.58 -8.63
N ALA A 92 4.86 12.45 -7.94
CA ALA A 92 4.31 11.17 -8.43
C ALA A 92 2.78 11.18 -8.48
N LEU A 93 2.12 11.81 -7.50
CA LEU A 93 0.66 11.91 -7.45
C LEU A 93 0.12 12.77 -8.61
N GLU A 94 0.75 13.92 -8.85
CA GLU A 94 0.42 14.79 -9.97
C GLU A 94 0.61 14.09 -11.31
N TRP A 95 1.72 13.38 -11.49
CA TRP A 95 1.97 12.62 -12.71
C TRP A 95 0.93 11.51 -12.90
N ALA A 96 0.63 10.75 -11.85
CA ALA A 96 -0.33 9.64 -11.89
C ALA A 96 -1.75 10.12 -12.23
N SER A 97 -2.18 11.25 -11.67
CA SER A 97 -3.52 11.81 -11.93
C SER A 97 -3.82 12.11 -13.41
N ARG A 98 -2.78 12.22 -14.24
CA ARG A 98 -2.87 12.51 -15.69
C ARG A 98 -2.84 11.25 -16.55
N GLN A 99 -2.65 10.07 -15.96
CA GLN A 99 -2.56 8.82 -16.69
C GLN A 99 -3.92 8.14 -16.86
N GLU A 100 -3.99 7.19 -17.78
CA GLU A 100 -5.18 6.35 -17.97
C GLU A 100 -5.20 5.20 -16.94
N HIS A 101 -6.24 5.19 -16.11
CA HIS A 101 -6.52 4.14 -15.13
C HIS A 101 -7.77 3.36 -15.53
N VAL A 102 -7.86 2.09 -15.11
CA VAL A 102 -9.10 1.31 -15.31
C VAL A 102 -10.27 1.91 -14.52
N MET A 103 -9.99 2.50 -13.36
CA MET A 103 -10.97 3.14 -12.48
C MET A 103 -10.66 4.63 -12.32
N ASP A 104 -11.68 5.48 -12.21
CA ASP A 104 -11.54 6.93 -12.05
C ASP A 104 -10.52 7.30 -10.97
N PHE A 105 -9.50 8.07 -11.34
CA PHE A 105 -8.43 8.42 -10.41
C PHE A 105 -8.95 9.37 -9.32
N THR A 106 -8.73 9.01 -8.06
CA THR A 106 -8.99 9.89 -6.92
C THR A 106 -7.78 9.90 -6.00
N ARG A 107 -7.42 11.08 -5.49
CA ARG A 107 -6.29 11.24 -4.57
C ARG A 107 -6.43 10.38 -3.32
N PHE A 108 -7.63 10.24 -2.76
CA PHE A 108 -7.88 9.43 -1.57
C PHE A 108 -7.66 7.94 -1.80
N ARG A 109 -8.03 7.40 -2.97
CA ARG A 109 -7.75 5.99 -3.31
C ARG A 109 -6.25 5.76 -3.39
N ALA A 110 -5.55 6.56 -4.19
CA ALA A 110 -4.11 6.44 -4.41
C ALA A 110 -3.33 6.58 -3.09
N LEU A 111 -3.63 7.62 -2.30
CA LEU A 111 -2.99 7.85 -1.00
C LEU A 111 -3.38 6.82 0.05
N GLY A 112 -4.63 6.35 0.07
CA GLY A 112 -5.07 5.27 0.96
C GLY A 112 -4.28 3.98 0.72
N SER A 113 -4.10 3.60 -0.54
CA SER A 113 -3.25 2.46 -0.93
C SER A 113 -1.79 2.68 -0.55
N LEU A 114 -1.25 3.88 -0.80
CA LEU A 114 0.13 4.22 -0.41
C LEU A 114 0.33 4.07 1.10
N PHE A 115 -0.55 4.66 1.91
CA PHE A 115 -0.46 4.61 3.37
C PHE A 115 -0.59 3.18 3.91
N SER A 116 -1.45 2.36 3.30
CA SER A 116 -1.56 0.93 3.65
C SER A 116 -0.25 0.18 3.40
N MET A 117 0.38 0.39 2.24
CA MET A 117 1.67 -0.24 1.91
C MET A 117 2.83 0.27 2.79
N LEU A 118 2.83 1.55 3.16
CA LEU A 118 3.84 2.10 4.08
C LEU A 118 3.66 1.58 5.50
N ASN A 119 2.42 1.46 5.99
CA ASN A 119 2.14 0.81 7.27
C ASN A 119 2.60 -0.65 7.25
N GLN A 120 2.38 -1.37 6.14
CA GLN A 120 2.90 -2.73 5.98
C GLN A 120 4.44 -2.76 5.99
N SER A 121 5.10 -1.77 5.39
CA SER A 121 6.56 -1.67 5.42
C SER A 121 7.08 -1.46 6.85
N ALA A 122 6.42 -0.61 7.64
CA ALA A 122 6.72 -0.46 9.06
C ALA A 122 6.48 -1.75 9.85
N HIS A 123 5.37 -2.47 9.58
CA HIS A 123 5.08 -3.76 10.19
C HIS A 123 6.16 -4.81 9.86
N ASN A 124 6.65 -4.86 8.63
CA ASN A 124 7.72 -5.78 8.24
C ASN A 124 9.01 -5.52 9.05
N VAL A 125 9.35 -4.26 9.31
CA VAL A 125 10.49 -3.91 10.18
C VAL A 125 10.25 -4.34 11.63
N LEU A 126 9.05 -4.14 12.16
CA LEU A 126 8.68 -4.58 13.50
C LEU A 126 8.79 -6.10 13.63
N GLN A 127 8.25 -6.84 12.66
CA GLN A 127 8.34 -8.29 12.60
C GLN A 127 9.79 -8.78 12.45
N TYR A 128 10.60 -8.07 11.66
CA TYR A 128 12.04 -8.35 11.56
C TYR A 128 12.73 -8.23 12.93
N ASN A 129 12.49 -7.14 13.64
CA ASN A 129 13.07 -6.92 14.97
C ASN A 129 12.58 -7.95 16.00
N HIS A 130 11.33 -8.39 15.90
CA HIS A 130 10.80 -9.44 16.77
C HIS A 130 11.44 -10.81 16.51
N SER A 131 11.74 -11.12 15.24
CA SER A 131 12.44 -12.36 14.86
C SER A 131 13.96 -12.31 15.11
N HIS A 132 14.55 -11.12 15.20
CA HIS A 132 15.98 -10.90 15.40
C HIS A 132 16.25 -10.07 16.67
N VAL A 133 15.87 -10.61 17.84
CA VAL A 133 15.98 -9.88 19.13
C VAL A 133 17.43 -9.51 19.46
N ASP A 134 18.40 -10.38 19.14
CA ASP A 134 19.83 -10.13 19.39
C ASP A 134 20.44 -9.11 18.42
N PHE A 135 19.88 -8.99 17.22
CA PHE A 135 20.38 -8.14 16.15
C PHE A 135 19.23 -7.38 15.48
N PRO A 136 18.61 -6.42 16.18
CA PRO A 136 17.56 -5.61 15.60
C PRO A 136 18.09 -4.78 14.42
N MET A 137 17.18 -4.38 13.52
CA MET A 137 17.49 -3.55 12.37
C MET A 137 18.12 -2.22 12.85
N GLN A 138 19.32 -1.94 12.32
CA GLN A 138 20.06 -0.72 12.62
C GLN A 138 19.49 0.48 11.87
N GLN A 139 19.71 1.68 12.40
CA GLN A 139 19.24 2.92 11.80
C GLN A 139 19.71 3.11 10.35
N ASP A 140 20.99 2.85 10.06
CA ASP A 140 21.55 2.95 8.71
C ASP A 140 20.88 1.99 7.70
N HIS A 141 20.41 0.83 8.17
CA HIS A 141 19.69 -0.13 7.34
C HIS A 141 18.26 0.35 7.11
N LEU A 142 17.60 0.85 8.16
CA LEU A 142 16.26 1.44 8.08
C LEU A 142 16.22 2.61 7.07
N GLU A 143 17.19 3.52 7.13
CA GLU A 143 17.31 4.68 6.23
C GLU A 143 17.57 4.29 4.77
N LYS A 144 18.13 3.10 4.51
CA LYS A 144 18.27 2.54 3.15
C LYS A 144 17.02 1.81 2.68
N TYR A 145 16.37 1.08 3.59
CA TYR A 145 15.22 0.23 3.29
C TYR A 145 13.94 1.03 3.05
N ILE A 146 13.60 1.95 3.96
CA ILE A 146 12.32 2.66 3.95
C ILE A 146 12.11 3.54 2.71
N PRO A 147 13.09 4.32 2.22
CA PRO A 147 12.93 5.09 0.99
C PRO A 147 12.71 4.19 -0.25
N LYS A 148 13.35 3.02 -0.30
CA LYS A 148 13.13 2.05 -1.39
C LYS A 148 11.72 1.44 -1.30
N CYS A 149 11.24 1.13 -0.09
CA CYS A 149 9.85 0.71 0.15
C CYS A 149 8.85 1.79 -0.26
N LEU A 150 9.16 3.06 -0.05
CA LEU A 150 8.31 4.17 -0.54
C LEU A 150 8.21 4.16 -2.06
N VAL A 151 9.34 4.01 -2.78
CA VAL A 151 9.33 3.92 -4.25
C VAL A 151 8.49 2.73 -4.72
N TYR A 152 8.67 1.56 -4.10
CA TYR A 152 7.87 0.38 -4.38
C TYR A 152 6.38 0.64 -4.13
N ALA A 153 6.04 1.23 -2.99
CA ALA A 153 4.66 1.55 -2.62
C ALA A 153 4.02 2.55 -3.58
N LEU A 154 4.76 3.57 -4.04
CA LEU A 154 4.28 4.54 -5.03
C LEU A 154 3.90 3.87 -6.35
N LEU A 155 4.74 2.96 -6.87
CA LEU A 155 4.46 2.25 -8.12
C LEU A 155 3.15 1.48 -8.08
N TRP A 156 2.93 0.72 -7.00
CA TRP A 156 1.76 -0.14 -6.86
C TRP A 156 0.50 0.60 -6.42
N SER A 157 0.64 1.67 -5.63
CA SER A 157 -0.52 2.46 -5.18
C SER A 157 -1.01 3.42 -6.25
N PHE A 158 -0.13 4.03 -7.04
CA PHE A 158 -0.51 5.08 -7.99
C PHE A 158 -0.78 4.54 -9.39
N ALA A 159 -0.12 3.46 -9.82
CA ALA A 159 -0.33 2.86 -11.14
C ALA A 159 -0.83 1.40 -11.09
N GLY A 160 -1.17 0.86 -9.91
CA GLY A 160 -1.57 -0.53 -9.73
C GLY A 160 -2.81 -0.95 -10.53
N ASP A 161 -3.73 -0.02 -10.78
CA ASP A 161 -4.93 -0.20 -11.62
C ASP A 161 -4.73 0.28 -13.07
N GLY A 162 -3.52 0.72 -13.42
CA GLY A 162 -3.12 1.04 -14.79
C GLY A 162 -2.64 -0.18 -15.56
N ARG A 163 -2.51 -0.02 -16.88
CA ARG A 163 -1.92 -1.04 -17.77
C ARG A 163 -0.41 -1.16 -17.49
N LEU A 164 0.19 -2.28 -17.89
CA LEU A 164 1.63 -2.54 -17.69
C LEU A 164 2.51 -1.38 -18.19
N LYS A 165 2.19 -0.81 -19.36
CA LYS A 165 2.89 0.35 -19.93
C LYS A 165 2.93 1.55 -18.98
N VAL A 166 1.79 1.93 -18.39
CA VAL A 166 1.70 3.06 -17.44
C VAL A 166 2.51 2.79 -16.18
N ARG A 167 2.52 1.54 -15.71
CA ARG A 167 3.35 1.14 -14.55
C ARG A 167 4.85 1.27 -14.83
N SER A 168 5.28 0.86 -16.02
CA SER A 168 6.66 1.04 -16.46
C SER A 168 7.03 2.53 -16.60
N GLU A 169 6.16 3.33 -17.23
CA GLU A 169 6.36 4.77 -17.39
C GLU A 169 6.41 5.52 -16.05
N LEU A 170 5.63 5.10 -15.04
CA LEU A 170 5.77 5.64 -13.68
C LEU A 170 7.14 5.33 -13.08
N GLY A 171 7.67 4.13 -13.34
CA GLY A 171 9.02 3.75 -12.94
C GLY A 171 10.09 4.64 -13.57
N ASP A 172 9.95 4.93 -14.86
CA ASP A 172 10.86 5.82 -15.58
C ASP A 172 10.74 7.27 -15.10
N PHE A 173 9.51 7.73 -14.83
CA PHE A 173 9.27 9.03 -14.20
C PHE A 173 9.96 9.10 -12.84
N ILE A 174 9.75 8.14 -11.95
CA ILE A 174 10.40 8.08 -10.64
C ILE A 174 11.92 8.08 -10.80
N ARG A 175 12.47 7.35 -11.78
CA ARG A 175 13.91 7.34 -12.08
C ARG A 175 14.46 8.72 -12.45
N SER A 176 13.63 9.58 -13.05
CA SER A 176 14.04 10.94 -13.43
C SER A 176 13.99 11.95 -12.28
N VAL A 177 13.19 11.70 -11.24
CA VAL A 177 12.95 12.67 -10.15
C VAL A 177 13.46 12.23 -8.77
N ALA A 178 13.64 10.92 -8.56
CA ALA A 178 13.99 10.37 -7.25
C ALA A 178 15.49 10.52 -6.98
N THR A 179 15.80 10.87 -5.72
CA THR A 179 17.16 10.86 -5.17
C THR A 179 17.50 9.54 -4.48
N VAL A 180 16.52 8.64 -4.36
CA VAL A 180 16.67 7.32 -3.74
C VAL A 180 17.49 6.41 -4.65
N PRO A 181 18.42 5.58 -4.13
CA PRO A 181 19.10 4.57 -4.94
C PRO A 181 18.12 3.55 -5.56
N LEU A 182 18.07 3.53 -6.89
CA LEU A 182 17.20 2.66 -7.69
C LEU A 182 17.94 1.42 -8.21
N PRO A 183 17.24 0.40 -8.74
CA PRO A 183 17.89 -0.78 -9.29
C PRO A 183 18.93 -0.42 -10.37
N PRO A 184 20.17 -0.96 -10.29
CA PRO A 184 21.27 -0.57 -11.16
C PRO A 184 21.06 -1.00 -12.62
N ASN A 185 20.34 -2.10 -12.84
CA ASN A 185 20.00 -2.54 -14.19
C ASN A 185 18.83 -1.71 -14.72
N THR A 186 19.13 -0.76 -15.60
CA THR A 186 18.15 0.09 -16.29
C THR A 186 17.38 -0.64 -17.39
N GLY A 187 17.81 -1.83 -17.80
CA GLY A 187 17.14 -2.63 -18.84
C GLY A 187 15.86 -3.31 -18.36
N LEU A 188 15.66 -3.41 -17.04
CA LEU A 188 14.44 -3.94 -16.44
C LEU A 188 13.65 -2.80 -15.75
N PRO A 189 12.31 -2.80 -15.84
CA PRO A 189 11.49 -1.81 -15.18
C PRO A 189 11.53 -2.03 -13.65
N ILE A 190 11.32 -0.95 -12.88
CA ILE A 190 11.42 -1.00 -11.41
C ILE A 190 10.39 -1.97 -10.80
N ILE A 191 9.24 -2.14 -11.45
CA ILE A 191 8.17 -3.06 -11.01
C ILE A 191 8.60 -4.54 -10.95
N ASP A 192 9.67 -4.91 -11.66
CA ASP A 192 10.22 -6.27 -11.67
C ASP A 192 11.17 -6.54 -10.48
N TYR A 193 11.29 -5.59 -9.55
CA TYR A 193 12.09 -5.71 -8.34
C TYR A 193 11.23 -5.68 -7.07
N GLU A 194 11.66 -6.43 -6.06
CA GLU A 194 11.24 -6.24 -4.66
C GLU A 194 12.37 -5.55 -3.88
N VAL A 195 12.02 -5.00 -2.72
CA VAL A 195 13.01 -4.54 -1.74
C VAL A 195 13.18 -5.62 -0.68
N SER A 196 14.36 -6.22 -0.63
CA SER A 196 14.69 -7.27 0.35
C SER A 196 14.82 -6.68 1.75
N LEU A 197 14.08 -7.24 2.71
CA LEU A 197 14.13 -6.84 4.11
C LEU A 197 15.51 -7.12 4.76
N ALA A 198 16.19 -8.18 4.32
CA ALA A 198 17.42 -8.66 4.96
C ALA A 198 18.62 -7.71 4.77
N ASN A 199 18.72 -7.02 3.63
CA ASN A 199 19.84 -6.15 3.29
C ASN A 199 19.40 -4.77 2.79
N GLY A 200 18.10 -4.55 2.61
CA GLY A 200 17.57 -3.29 2.08
C GLY A 200 17.88 -3.10 0.61
N GLU A 201 18.22 -4.14 -0.15
CA GLU A 201 18.59 -4.04 -1.57
C GLU A 201 17.47 -4.45 -2.52
N TRP A 202 17.55 -3.94 -3.75
CA TRP A 202 16.65 -4.31 -4.83
C TRP A 202 16.99 -5.70 -5.35
N VAL A 203 16.00 -6.60 -5.36
CA VAL A 203 16.15 -7.98 -5.79
C VAL A 203 15.12 -8.28 -6.88
N PRO A 204 15.50 -8.85 -8.04
CA PRO A 204 14.53 -9.17 -9.09
C PRO A 204 13.51 -10.20 -8.62
N TRP A 205 12.22 -9.99 -8.90
CA TRP A 205 11.15 -10.95 -8.56
C TRP A 205 11.41 -12.34 -9.12
N GLN A 206 11.98 -12.42 -10.32
CA GLN A 206 12.33 -13.69 -10.97
C GLN A 206 13.28 -14.55 -10.12
N SER A 207 14.11 -13.94 -9.26
CA SER A 207 15.05 -14.67 -8.40
C SER A 207 14.38 -15.41 -7.23
N LYS A 208 13.13 -15.05 -6.90
CA LYS A 208 12.35 -15.69 -5.83
C LYS A 208 11.59 -16.93 -6.28
N VAL A 209 11.41 -17.09 -7.58
CA VAL A 209 10.65 -18.20 -8.14
C VAL A 209 11.66 -19.26 -8.63
N PRO A 210 11.80 -20.40 -7.92
CA PRO A 210 12.67 -21.47 -8.39
C PRO A 210 12.10 -22.09 -9.66
N ILE A 211 12.98 -22.55 -10.54
CA ILE A 211 12.57 -23.37 -11.69
C ILE A 211 12.18 -24.73 -11.12
N VAL A 212 10.87 -24.99 -11.04
CA VAL A 212 10.34 -26.27 -10.60
C VAL A 212 10.13 -27.16 -11.82
N GLU A 213 10.83 -28.28 -11.87
CA GLU A 213 10.51 -29.34 -12.82
C GLU A 213 9.20 -30.00 -12.39
N VAL A 214 8.17 -29.87 -13.22
CA VAL A 214 6.84 -30.43 -12.92
C VAL A 214 6.88 -31.94 -13.15
N GLU A 215 6.74 -32.70 -12.07
CA GLU A 215 6.66 -34.16 -12.16
C GLU A 215 5.39 -34.57 -12.90
N THR A 216 5.54 -35.34 -13.98
CA THR A 216 4.47 -35.73 -14.92
C THR A 216 3.27 -36.42 -14.27
N HIS A 217 3.47 -37.10 -13.15
CA HIS A 217 2.41 -37.79 -12.42
C HIS A 217 1.41 -36.85 -11.72
N LYS A 218 1.84 -35.64 -11.32
CA LYS A 218 0.95 -34.63 -10.72
C LYS A 218 0.02 -33.98 -11.75
N VAL A 219 0.43 -33.97 -13.03
CA VAL A 219 -0.37 -33.42 -14.13
C VAL A 219 -1.57 -34.32 -14.46
N ALA A 220 -1.40 -35.65 -14.38
CA ALA A 220 -2.48 -36.61 -14.66
C ALA A 220 -3.64 -36.53 -13.66
N THR A 221 -3.35 -36.25 -12.38
CA THR A 221 -4.39 -36.03 -11.36
C THR A 221 -5.16 -34.73 -11.56
N PHE A 222 -4.52 -33.67 -12.07
CA PHE A 222 -5.24 -32.45 -12.46
C PHE A 222 -6.15 -32.70 -13.66
N GLN A 223 -5.72 -33.45 -14.68
CA GLN A 223 -6.57 -33.77 -15.84
C GLN A 223 -7.83 -34.56 -15.46
N ASN A 224 -7.72 -35.52 -14.54
CA ASN A 224 -8.86 -36.32 -14.08
C ASN A 224 -9.90 -35.51 -13.27
N ALA A 225 -9.50 -34.41 -12.64
CA ALA A 225 -10.41 -33.52 -11.91
C ALA A 225 -11.28 -32.64 -12.84
N TRP A 226 -10.79 -32.33 -14.04
CA TRP A 226 -11.55 -31.57 -15.06
C TRP A 226 -12.42 -32.47 -15.95
N SER A 227 -12.21 -33.78 -15.93
CA SER A 227 -12.97 -34.76 -16.71
C SER A 227 -14.06 -35.50 -15.91
N MET A 228 -14.46 -35.02 -14.73
CA MET A 228 -15.67 -35.55 -14.07
C MET A 228 -16.91 -35.11 -14.85
N PRO A 229 -17.72 -36.05 -15.40
CA PRO A 229 -19.00 -35.70 -16.00
C PRO A 229 -19.94 -35.23 -14.88
N CYS A 230 -20.66 -34.14 -15.10
CA CYS A 230 -21.82 -33.80 -14.26
C CYS A 230 -22.80 -34.99 -14.27
N SER A 231 -22.76 -35.82 -13.23
CA SER A 231 -23.71 -36.90 -13.02
C SER A 231 -25.06 -36.29 -12.64
N GLY A 232 -25.99 -36.34 -13.59
CA GLY A 232 -27.39 -35.98 -13.37
C GLY A 232 -27.97 -36.77 -12.20
N HIS A 233 -28.61 -36.06 -11.27
CA HIS A 233 -29.43 -36.65 -10.23
C HIS A 233 -30.60 -37.43 -10.85
N SER A 234 -30.59 -38.75 -10.69
CA SER A 234 -31.79 -39.57 -10.82
C SER A 234 -32.67 -39.35 -9.59
N LEU A 235 -33.84 -38.74 -9.79
CA LEU A 235 -34.93 -38.69 -8.81
C LEU A 235 -35.34 -40.12 -8.44
N GLY A 236 -35.15 -40.49 -7.17
CA GLY A 236 -35.66 -41.73 -6.59
C GLY A 236 -37.16 -41.62 -6.32
N THR A 237 -37.92 -42.54 -6.90
CA THR A 237 -39.31 -42.85 -6.59
C THR A 237 -39.43 -43.26 -5.12
N VAL A 238 -40.24 -42.53 -4.35
CA VAL A 238 -40.70 -42.93 -3.01
C VAL A 238 -42.09 -43.53 -3.17
N ALA A 239 -42.25 -44.75 -2.63
CA ALA A 239 -43.52 -45.45 -2.46
C ALA A 239 -44.36 -44.82 -1.35
#